data_AF-A0A3S3CZ57-F1
#
_entry.id   AF-A0A3S3CZ57-F1
#
_cell.length_a   1.000
_cell.length_b   1.000
_cell.length_c   1.000
_cell.angle_alpha   90.00
_cell.angle_beta   90.00
_cell.angle_gamma   90.00
#
_symmetry.space_group_name_H-M   'P 1'
#
loop_
_entity.id
_entity.type
_entity.pdbx_description
1 polymer ?
#
loop_
_entity_poly.entity_id
_entity_poly.type
_entity_poly.pdbx_seq_one_letter_code
_entity_poly.pdbx_strand_id
1 'polypeptide(L)'
;MLVPAAGFVELSSRGAPMKRLLHAAGLAVLLTTPAAHSAATDCAAAKTQADLATCTAKDTASADAALNAVYKALSGHLAPADQQRLRDAQRAWIPFRDKECAFRTQPYADGSVYSSLVETCKAELTQARLAQLQHQLQCPEGDLSCVPQTAGGAKPAAPGAKPATAGAAPAKASQNDARPCVQSAGKAKSDQYVSQCIQVSPATHPPCNGQNACSMMIDEIKRGCAMIGSDNPPAFCSAYKD
;
A
#
# COMPACT_ATOMS: atom_id res chain seq x y z
N MET A 1 -29.38 -26.22 -36.58
CA MET A 1 -30.83 -26.02 -36.30
C MET A 1 -31.00 -24.57 -35.86
N LEU A 2 -31.23 -23.67 -36.80
CA LEU A 2 -32.51 -22.96 -37.02
C LEU A 2 -33.07 -22.25 -35.76
N VAL A 3 -33.02 -20.91 -35.80
CA VAL A 3 -33.87 -19.97 -35.05
C VAL A 3 -35.28 -20.01 -35.69
N PRO A 4 -36.39 -19.78 -34.96
CA PRO A 4 -36.98 -18.44 -34.98
C PRO A 4 -37.65 -17.96 -33.69
N ALA A 5 -37.76 -16.62 -33.64
CA ALA A 5 -38.59 -15.83 -32.75
C ALA A 5 -40.07 -15.78 -33.21
N ALA A 6 -40.98 -15.58 -32.26
CA ALA A 6 -42.30 -14.94 -32.35
C ALA A 6 -42.90 -14.99 -30.93
N GLY A 7 -43.65 -14.04 -30.37
CA GLY A 7 -44.33 -12.86 -30.86
C GLY A 7 -45.51 -12.60 -29.92
N PHE A 8 -45.68 -11.33 -29.49
CA PHE A 8 -46.88 -10.60 -29.05
C PHE A 8 -48.05 -11.30 -28.32
N VAL A 9 -48.55 -10.67 -27.24
CA VAL A 9 -49.94 -10.12 -27.14
C VAL A 9 -50.04 -9.16 -25.93
N GLU A 10 -50.62 -7.98 -26.19
CA GLU A 10 -51.09 -6.89 -25.30
C GLU A 10 -52.19 -7.28 -24.31
N LEU A 11 -52.27 -6.58 -23.17
CA LEU A 11 -53.54 -6.09 -22.60
C LEU A 11 -53.24 -4.94 -21.61
N SER A 12 -53.35 -3.68 -22.04
CA SER A 12 -54.55 -2.83 -22.08
C SER A 12 -54.81 -2.05 -20.77
N SER A 13 -54.94 -0.74 -20.99
CA SER A 13 -55.02 0.38 -20.06
C SER A 13 -56.45 0.63 -19.56
N ARG A 14 -56.60 1.09 -18.31
CA ARG A 14 -57.67 2.04 -17.92
C ARG A 14 -57.15 3.00 -16.85
N GLY A 15 -57.12 4.28 -17.17
CA GLY A 15 -56.92 5.37 -16.21
C GLY A 15 -58.24 5.95 -15.69
N ALA A 16 -58.16 6.69 -14.59
CA ALA A 16 -58.92 7.94 -14.38
C ALA A 16 -58.33 8.76 -13.21
N PRO A 17 -58.52 10.10 -13.19
CA PRO A 17 -57.75 11.04 -12.38
C PRO A 17 -58.58 11.74 -11.28
N MET A 18 -57.94 12.33 -10.25
CA MET A 18 -58.51 13.53 -9.60
C MET A 18 -57.49 14.40 -8.82
N LYS A 19 -57.42 15.66 -9.28
CA LYS A 19 -57.05 16.93 -8.60
C LYS A 19 -57.75 17.04 -7.21
N ARG A 20 -57.35 17.82 -6.20
CA ARG A 20 -56.44 18.98 -6.04
C ARG A 20 -56.42 19.37 -4.54
N LEU A 21 -55.33 20.02 -4.12
CA LEU A 21 -55.23 21.14 -3.14
C LEU A 21 -55.60 20.88 -1.66
N LEU A 22 -54.65 21.11 -0.73
CA LEU A 22 -54.55 22.35 0.09
C LEU A 22 -53.43 22.26 1.16
N HIS A 23 -52.75 23.39 1.30
CA HIS A 23 -51.69 23.86 2.21
C HIS A 23 -51.80 23.49 3.70
N ALA A 24 -50.65 23.28 4.39
CA ALA A 24 -50.08 24.25 5.36
C ALA A 24 -49.06 23.63 6.34
N ALA A 25 -48.17 24.50 6.84
CA ALA A 25 -47.29 24.36 8.02
C ALA A 25 -46.01 23.53 7.87
N GLY A 26 -44.99 24.14 7.24
CA GLY A 26 -43.60 23.74 7.42
C GLY A 26 -43.11 24.10 8.83
N LEU A 27 -42.89 23.08 9.66
CA LEU A 27 -42.10 23.17 10.88
C LEU A 27 -40.64 22.89 10.51
N ALA A 28 -39.87 23.95 10.27
CA ALA A 28 -38.42 23.84 10.06
C ALA A 28 -37.75 23.50 11.40
N VAL A 29 -37.66 22.21 11.71
CA VAL A 29 -36.79 21.71 12.79
C VAL A 29 -35.35 21.87 12.30
N LEU A 30 -34.66 22.87 12.84
CA LEU A 30 -33.23 23.07 12.65
C LEU A 30 -32.51 21.97 13.45
N LEU A 31 -32.28 20.81 12.84
CA LEU A 31 -31.42 19.78 13.42
C LEU A 31 -29.98 20.34 13.47
N THR A 32 -29.56 20.79 14.63
CA THR A 32 -28.14 21.02 14.93
C THR A 32 -27.46 19.66 14.93
N THR A 33 -26.83 19.30 13.81
CA THR A 33 -26.00 18.11 13.74
C THR A 33 -24.76 18.34 14.62
N PRO A 34 -24.56 17.55 15.70
CA PRO A 34 -23.30 17.62 16.42
C PRO A 34 -22.20 17.13 15.47
N ALA A 35 -21.20 17.99 15.21
CA ALA A 35 -19.99 17.57 14.54
C ALA A 35 -19.25 16.58 15.45
N ALA A 36 -19.39 15.30 15.17
CA ALA A 36 -18.56 14.27 15.78
C ALA A 36 -17.10 14.53 15.36
N HIS A 37 -16.34 15.14 16.25
CA HIS A 37 -14.90 15.28 16.09
C HIS A 37 -14.30 13.89 16.30
N SER A 38 -13.95 13.18 15.23
CA SER A 38 -13.09 12.00 15.33
C SER A 38 -11.73 12.47 15.81
N ALA A 39 -11.45 12.27 17.10
CA ALA A 39 -10.08 12.33 17.59
C ALA A 39 -9.28 11.27 16.83
N ALA A 40 -8.12 11.65 16.29
CA ALA A 40 -7.25 10.70 15.62
C ALA A 40 -6.83 9.63 16.64
N THR A 41 -7.21 8.37 16.38
CA THR A 41 -6.83 7.23 17.21
C THR A 41 -5.30 7.11 17.24
N ASP A 42 -4.71 7.17 18.43
CA ASP A 42 -3.30 6.85 18.62
C ASP A 42 -3.13 5.33 18.59
N CYS A 43 -2.67 4.82 17.45
CA CYS A 43 -2.48 3.40 17.25
C CYS A 43 -1.39 2.79 18.13
N ALA A 44 -0.49 3.60 18.69
CA ALA A 44 0.48 3.14 19.67
C ALA A 44 -0.16 2.92 21.07
N ALA A 45 -1.31 3.53 21.33
CA ALA A 45 -2.01 3.48 22.61
C ALA A 45 -3.42 2.85 22.51
N ALA A 46 -3.72 2.15 21.41
CA ALA A 46 -5.02 1.51 21.19
C ALA A 46 -5.34 0.50 22.30
N LYS A 47 -6.48 0.66 22.99
CA LYS A 47 -6.89 -0.19 24.13
C LYS A 47 -8.17 -0.97 23.88
N THR A 48 -9.02 -0.51 22.97
CA THR A 48 -10.28 -1.18 22.66
C THR A 48 -10.20 -1.95 21.35
N GLN A 49 -11.07 -2.95 21.17
CA GLN A 49 -11.20 -3.66 19.89
C GLN A 49 -11.58 -2.70 18.75
N ALA A 50 -12.36 -1.65 19.04
CA ALA A 50 -12.73 -0.63 18.06
C ALA A 50 -11.53 0.24 17.64
N ASP A 51 -10.67 0.64 18.59
CA ASP A 51 -9.42 1.36 18.29
C ASP A 51 -8.49 0.50 17.44
N LEU A 52 -8.32 -0.78 17.81
CA LEU A 52 -7.48 -1.72 17.07
C LEU A 52 -8.01 -1.91 15.64
N ALA A 53 -9.31 -2.13 15.47
CA ALA A 53 -9.93 -2.25 14.15
C ALA A 53 -9.74 -0.99 13.29
N THR A 54 -9.84 0.20 13.89
CA THR A 54 -9.60 1.48 13.21
C THR A 54 -8.14 1.60 12.76
N CYS A 55 -7.20 1.19 13.60
CA CYS A 55 -5.78 1.20 13.29
C CYS A 55 -5.41 0.19 12.20
N THR A 56 -5.89 -1.04 12.29
CA THR A 56 -5.67 -2.05 11.25
C THR A 56 -6.23 -1.58 9.91
N ALA A 57 -7.44 -0.98 9.89
CA ALA A 57 -8.02 -0.44 8.65
C ALA A 57 -7.15 0.67 8.04
N LYS A 58 -6.59 1.57 8.87
CA LYS A 58 -5.67 2.62 8.43
C LYS A 58 -4.37 2.04 7.86
N ASP A 59 -3.80 1.04 8.52
CA ASP A 59 -2.56 0.39 8.09
C ASP A 59 -2.76 -0.35 6.76
N THR A 60 -3.87 -1.09 6.61
CA THR A 60 -4.26 -1.73 5.35
C THR A 60 -4.41 -0.68 4.23
N ALA A 61 -5.10 0.42 4.50
CA ALA A 61 -5.27 1.50 3.52
C ALA A 61 -3.92 2.15 3.12
N SER A 62 -3.01 2.33 4.08
CA SER A 62 -1.66 2.83 3.81
C SER A 62 -0.85 1.87 2.94
N ALA A 63 -0.88 0.57 3.25
CA ALA A 63 -0.21 -0.46 2.49
C ALA A 63 -0.75 -0.55 1.05
N ASP A 64 -2.07 -0.48 0.88
CA ASP A 64 -2.72 -0.48 -0.44
C ASP A 64 -2.35 0.77 -1.25
N ALA A 65 -2.27 1.95 -0.60
CA ALA A 65 -1.81 3.17 -1.27
C ALA A 65 -0.36 3.05 -1.74
N ALA A 66 0.52 2.50 -0.91
CA ALA A 66 1.92 2.25 -1.27
C ALA A 66 2.06 1.24 -2.42
N LEU A 67 1.31 0.13 -2.38
CA LEU A 67 1.27 -0.87 -3.45
C LEU A 67 0.83 -0.25 -4.77
N ASN A 68 -0.24 0.55 -4.77
CA ASN A 68 -0.73 1.23 -5.97
C ASN A 68 0.29 2.23 -6.53
N ALA A 69 1.03 2.94 -5.67
CA ALA A 69 2.07 3.86 -6.10
C ALA A 69 3.22 3.13 -6.82
N VAL A 70 3.73 2.03 -6.24
CA VAL A 70 4.79 1.22 -6.85
C VAL A 70 4.32 0.54 -8.12
N TYR A 71 3.09 0.01 -8.14
CA TYR A 71 2.49 -0.57 -9.34
C TYR A 71 2.46 0.43 -10.50
N LYS A 72 2.03 1.67 -10.25
CA LYS A 72 2.00 2.73 -11.27
C LYS A 72 3.40 3.09 -11.76
N ALA A 73 4.35 3.23 -10.84
CA ALA A 73 5.74 3.49 -11.18
C ALA A 73 6.30 2.38 -12.08
N LEU A 74 6.20 1.11 -11.65
CA LEU A 74 6.66 -0.04 -12.42
C LEU A 74 5.99 -0.11 -13.79
N SER A 75 4.67 0.05 -13.87
CA SER A 75 3.97 0.06 -15.16
C SER A 75 4.54 1.12 -16.11
N GLY A 76 4.97 2.29 -15.60
CA GLY A 76 5.60 3.34 -16.41
C GLY A 76 6.96 2.97 -17.00
N HIS A 77 7.63 1.94 -16.45
CA HIS A 77 8.96 1.47 -16.87
C HIS A 77 8.93 0.24 -17.80
N LEU A 78 7.75 -0.32 -18.05
CA LEU A 78 7.57 -1.56 -18.80
C LEU A 78 7.10 -1.31 -20.24
N ALA A 79 7.45 -2.24 -21.13
CA ALA A 79 6.87 -2.32 -22.47
C ALA A 79 5.34 -2.50 -22.39
N PRO A 80 4.56 -2.10 -23.39
CA PRO A 80 3.11 -2.32 -23.39
C PRO A 80 2.69 -3.78 -23.13
N ALA A 81 3.44 -4.75 -23.68
CA ALA A 81 3.20 -6.18 -23.45
C ALA A 81 3.43 -6.56 -21.97
N ASP A 82 4.50 -6.05 -21.36
CA ASP A 82 4.84 -6.35 -19.96
C ASP A 82 3.95 -5.60 -18.97
N GLN A 83 3.46 -4.41 -19.33
CA GLN A 83 2.39 -3.73 -18.58
C GLN A 83 1.11 -4.58 -18.52
N GLN A 84 0.76 -5.24 -19.63
CA GLN A 84 -0.39 -6.15 -19.65
C GLN A 84 -0.15 -7.36 -18.76
N ARG A 85 1.04 -7.99 -18.85
CA ARG A 85 1.42 -9.09 -17.95
C ARG A 85 1.39 -8.69 -16.47
N LEU A 86 1.87 -7.49 -16.14
CA LEU A 86 1.81 -6.94 -14.78
C LEU A 86 0.36 -6.74 -14.31
N ARG A 87 -0.53 -6.20 -15.16
CA ARG A 87 -1.97 -6.05 -14.87
C ARG A 87 -2.61 -7.40 -14.55
N ASP A 88 -2.35 -8.39 -15.40
CA ASP A 88 -2.94 -9.71 -15.25
C ASP A 88 -2.43 -10.40 -13.99
N ALA A 89 -1.14 -10.28 -13.69
CA ALA A 89 -0.55 -10.77 -12.44
C ALA A 89 -1.19 -10.12 -11.20
N GLN A 90 -1.47 -8.80 -11.21
CA GLN A 90 -2.15 -8.18 -10.07
C GLN A 90 -3.61 -8.58 -9.93
N ARG A 91 -4.34 -8.68 -11.06
CA ARG A 91 -5.73 -9.15 -11.04
C ARG A 91 -5.86 -10.57 -10.52
N ALA A 92 -4.86 -11.42 -10.76
CA ALA A 92 -4.80 -12.76 -10.19
C ALA A 92 -4.36 -12.77 -8.71
N TRP A 93 -3.49 -11.84 -8.31
CA TRP A 93 -3.01 -11.75 -6.93
C TRP A 93 -4.10 -11.31 -5.94
N ILE A 94 -5.00 -10.40 -6.31
CA ILE A 94 -6.10 -9.94 -5.44
C ILE A 94 -6.98 -11.11 -4.94
N PRO A 95 -7.55 -11.97 -5.80
CA PRO A 95 -8.35 -13.10 -5.33
C PRO A 95 -7.52 -14.17 -4.61
N PHE A 96 -6.21 -14.29 -4.90
CA PHE A 96 -5.32 -15.10 -4.08
C PHE A 96 -5.24 -14.56 -2.65
N ARG A 97 -4.95 -13.25 -2.48
CA ARG A 97 -4.88 -12.59 -1.16
C ARG A 97 -6.17 -12.81 -0.38
N ASP A 98 -7.30 -12.56 -1.02
CA ASP A 98 -8.60 -12.63 -0.34
C ASP A 98 -8.93 -14.08 0.09
N LYS A 99 -8.62 -15.07 -0.76
CA LYS A 99 -8.81 -16.50 -0.42
C LYS A 99 -7.82 -16.99 0.63
N GLU A 100 -6.57 -16.56 0.56
CA GLU A 100 -5.55 -16.90 1.55
C GLU A 100 -5.95 -16.36 2.93
N CYS A 101 -6.42 -15.10 2.99
CA CYS A 101 -6.88 -14.53 4.25
C CYS A 101 -8.16 -15.19 4.78
N ALA A 102 -9.09 -15.57 3.91
CA ALA A 102 -10.24 -16.37 4.34
C ALA A 102 -9.80 -17.74 4.91
N PHE A 103 -8.86 -18.43 4.25
CA PHE A 103 -8.32 -19.70 4.71
C PHE A 103 -7.63 -19.58 6.09
N ARG A 104 -6.69 -18.63 6.24
CA ARG A 104 -5.90 -18.42 7.47
C ARG A 104 -6.78 -18.11 8.69
N THR A 105 -7.92 -17.47 8.48
CA THR A 105 -8.77 -16.94 9.55
C THR A 105 -10.04 -17.75 9.79
N GLN A 106 -10.32 -18.74 8.93
CA GLN A 106 -11.50 -19.60 9.03
C GLN A 106 -11.74 -20.23 10.40
N PRO A 107 -10.73 -20.69 11.16
CA PRO A 107 -10.95 -21.24 12.50
C PRO A 107 -11.55 -20.26 13.50
N TYR A 108 -11.53 -18.96 13.20
CA TYR A 108 -11.99 -17.88 14.07
C TYR A 108 -13.24 -17.18 13.55
N ALA A 109 -13.89 -17.70 12.50
CA ALA A 109 -14.99 -17.04 11.79
C ALA A 109 -16.15 -16.57 12.69
N ASP A 110 -16.44 -17.31 13.76
CA ASP A 110 -17.54 -16.99 14.68
C ASP A 110 -17.14 -16.00 15.81
N GLY A 111 -15.86 -15.62 15.88
CA GLY A 111 -15.32 -14.74 16.89
C GLY A 111 -15.31 -13.27 16.47
N SER A 112 -15.49 -12.35 17.43
CA SER A 112 -15.39 -10.91 17.18
C SER A 112 -13.99 -10.45 16.72
N VAL A 113 -12.96 -11.29 16.87
CA VAL A 113 -11.60 -11.06 16.38
C VAL A 113 -11.42 -11.34 14.89
N TYR A 114 -12.34 -12.07 14.25
CA TYR A 114 -12.22 -12.51 12.85
C TYR A 114 -11.89 -11.38 11.88
N SER A 115 -12.64 -10.28 11.95
CA SER A 115 -12.45 -9.11 11.08
C SER A 115 -11.04 -8.54 11.20
N SER A 116 -10.53 -8.39 12.42
CA SER A 116 -9.17 -7.91 12.66
C SER A 116 -8.11 -8.86 12.07
N LEU A 117 -8.30 -10.18 12.22
CA LEU A 117 -7.37 -11.17 11.67
C LEU A 117 -7.34 -11.15 10.12
N VAL A 118 -8.51 -10.98 9.49
CA VAL A 118 -8.60 -10.86 8.02
C VAL A 118 -7.85 -9.62 7.54
N GLU A 119 -8.05 -8.48 8.19
CA GLU A 119 -7.40 -7.23 7.80
C GLU A 119 -5.89 -7.25 8.06
N THR A 120 -5.44 -7.82 9.19
CA THR A 120 -4.01 -8.06 9.44
C THR A 120 -3.39 -8.95 8.35
N CYS A 121 -4.05 -10.05 7.98
CA CYS A 121 -3.56 -10.91 6.90
C CYS A 121 -3.45 -10.14 5.57
N LYS A 122 -4.46 -9.34 5.22
CA LYS A 122 -4.43 -8.54 3.98
C LYS A 122 -3.27 -7.55 4.01
N ALA A 123 -3.05 -6.86 5.12
CA ALA A 123 -1.94 -5.93 5.28
C ALA A 123 -0.58 -6.62 5.08
N GLU A 124 -0.36 -7.77 5.72
CA GLU A 124 0.86 -8.57 5.55
C GLU A 124 1.10 -8.97 4.09
N LEU A 125 0.08 -9.53 3.43
CA LEU A 125 0.20 -9.95 2.03
C LEU A 125 0.38 -8.76 1.08
N THR A 126 -0.27 -7.62 1.34
CA THR A 126 -0.07 -6.38 0.59
C THR A 126 1.36 -5.85 0.76
N GLN A 127 1.94 -5.89 1.96
CA GLN A 127 3.33 -5.52 2.19
C GLN A 127 4.31 -6.45 1.46
N ALA A 128 4.07 -7.77 1.51
CA ALA A 128 4.87 -8.72 0.75
C ALA A 128 4.80 -8.46 -0.77
N ARG A 129 3.61 -8.16 -1.29
CA ARG A 129 3.43 -7.82 -2.71
C ARG A 129 4.09 -6.50 -3.08
N LEU A 130 4.03 -5.50 -2.21
CA LEU A 130 4.77 -4.25 -2.36
C LEU A 130 6.26 -4.51 -2.52
N ALA A 131 6.87 -5.35 -1.67
CA ALA A 131 8.29 -5.71 -1.76
C ALA A 131 8.62 -6.42 -3.09
N GLN A 132 7.77 -7.35 -3.54
CA GLN A 132 7.93 -8.00 -4.85
C GLN A 132 7.91 -7.00 -6.01
N LEU A 133 7.00 -6.02 -5.98
CA LEU A 133 6.92 -4.99 -7.01
C LEU A 133 8.08 -3.99 -6.95
N GLN A 134 8.57 -3.68 -5.75
CA GLN A 134 9.77 -2.87 -5.56
C GLN A 134 10.99 -3.57 -6.18
N HIS A 135 11.17 -4.86 -5.93
CA HIS A 135 12.22 -5.66 -6.55
C HIS A 135 12.15 -5.58 -8.08
N GLN A 136 10.96 -5.77 -8.64
CA GLN A 136 10.71 -5.67 -10.08
C GLN A 136 10.97 -4.25 -10.65
N LEU A 137 10.72 -3.21 -9.84
CA LEU A 137 11.02 -1.82 -10.18
C LEU A 137 12.53 -1.50 -10.09
N GLN A 138 13.30 -2.26 -9.33
CA GLN A 138 14.73 -2.05 -9.09
C GLN A 138 15.61 -3.12 -9.77
N CYS A 139 15.07 -3.76 -10.81
CA CYS A 139 15.67 -4.89 -11.51
C CYS A 139 17.09 -4.57 -12.02
N PRO A 140 18.16 -5.13 -11.42
CA PRO A 140 19.52 -4.92 -11.88
C PRO A 140 19.77 -5.59 -13.24
N GLU A 141 20.71 -5.07 -14.02
CA GLU A 141 21.15 -5.75 -15.24
C GLU A 141 21.70 -7.15 -14.91
N GLY A 142 21.20 -8.17 -15.61
CA GLY A 142 21.60 -9.56 -15.41
C GLY A 142 20.83 -10.33 -14.34
N ASP A 143 19.91 -9.69 -13.61
CA ASP A 143 19.01 -10.40 -12.70
C ASP A 143 17.87 -11.08 -13.48
N LEU A 144 17.84 -12.40 -13.44
CA LEU A 144 16.85 -13.22 -14.15
C LEU A 144 15.56 -13.42 -13.35
N SER A 145 15.50 -12.93 -12.11
CA SER A 145 14.30 -13.01 -11.26
C SER A 145 13.31 -11.87 -11.50
N CYS A 146 13.63 -10.92 -12.37
CA CYS A 146 12.79 -9.77 -12.70
C CYS A 146 12.78 -9.47 -14.22
N VAL A 147 11.69 -8.83 -14.67
CA VAL A 147 11.52 -8.34 -16.05
C VAL A 147 12.42 -7.12 -16.31
N PRO A 148 13.29 -7.15 -17.34
CA PRO A 148 14.07 -5.98 -17.75
C PRO A 148 13.18 -4.81 -18.17
N GLN A 149 13.55 -3.60 -17.78
CA GLN A 149 12.76 -2.40 -18.07
C GLN A 149 13.14 -1.81 -19.44
N THR A 150 12.15 -1.30 -20.20
CA THR A 150 12.34 -0.85 -21.59
C THR A 150 13.14 0.44 -21.75
N ALA A 151 13.41 1.13 -20.65
CA ALA A 151 14.41 2.18 -20.60
C ALA A 151 15.63 1.60 -19.90
N GLY A 152 16.70 1.30 -20.64
CA GLY A 152 17.98 0.94 -20.03
C GLY A 152 18.35 2.01 -19.00
N GLY A 153 18.48 1.61 -17.73
CA GLY A 153 19.21 2.31 -16.67
C GLY A 153 18.91 3.79 -16.38
N ALA A 154 17.88 4.42 -16.94
CA ALA A 154 17.62 5.85 -16.73
C ALA A 154 16.38 6.05 -15.84
N LYS A 155 16.64 6.29 -14.55
CA LYS A 155 15.69 6.91 -13.61
C LYS A 155 14.98 8.10 -14.28
N PRO A 156 13.63 8.23 -14.23
CA PRO A 156 12.96 9.41 -14.73
C PRO A 156 13.34 10.59 -13.84
N ALA A 157 14.04 11.56 -14.42
CA ALA A 157 14.26 12.85 -13.80
C ALA A 157 12.91 13.58 -13.71
N ALA A 158 12.50 13.95 -12.49
CA ALA A 158 11.43 14.91 -12.30
C ALA A 158 11.84 16.28 -12.91
N PRO A 159 10.93 17.03 -13.57
CA PRO A 159 11.26 18.35 -14.09
C PRO A 159 11.61 19.29 -12.92
N GLY A 160 12.89 19.65 -12.79
CA GLY A 160 13.38 20.62 -11.80
C GLY A 160 14.64 20.24 -11.02
N ALA A 161 15.18 19.03 -11.17
CA ALA A 161 16.42 18.66 -10.46
C ALA A 161 17.67 19.06 -11.27
N LYS A 162 18.50 19.96 -10.70
CA LYS A 162 19.84 20.29 -11.20
C LYS A 162 20.73 19.01 -11.17
N PRO A 163 21.71 18.83 -12.08
CA PRO A 163 22.44 17.58 -12.19
C PRO A 163 23.25 17.27 -10.93
N ALA A 164 22.99 16.13 -10.30
CA ALA A 164 23.83 15.59 -9.25
C ALA A 164 24.96 14.78 -9.89
N THR A 165 26.20 15.17 -9.60
CA THR A 165 27.41 14.45 -9.99
C THR A 165 27.40 13.03 -9.46
N ALA A 166 27.70 12.07 -10.33
CA ALA A 166 28.00 10.69 -9.99
C ALA A 166 29.25 10.62 -9.11
N GLY A 167 29.20 9.77 -8.08
CA GLY A 167 30.33 9.49 -7.19
C GLY A 167 30.27 10.26 -5.86
N ALA A 168 29.37 9.86 -4.97
CA ALA A 168 29.55 10.10 -3.55
C ALA A 168 28.93 8.94 -2.76
N ALA A 169 29.71 8.41 -1.81
CA ALA A 169 29.27 7.53 -0.73
C ALA A 169 27.94 8.00 -0.13
N PRO A 170 27.15 7.13 0.56
CA PRO A 170 25.90 7.55 1.16
C PRO A 170 26.16 8.81 1.99
N ALA A 171 25.55 9.93 1.56
CA ALA A 171 25.58 11.17 2.32
C ALA A 171 25.22 10.79 3.74
N LYS A 172 26.18 10.90 4.66
CA LYS A 172 25.94 10.63 6.08
C LYS A 172 24.77 11.53 6.43
N ALA A 173 23.60 10.93 6.66
CA ALA A 173 22.55 11.62 7.38
C ALA A 173 23.25 12.13 8.64
N SER A 174 23.13 13.43 8.93
CA SER A 174 23.70 13.96 10.17
C SER A 174 23.18 13.06 11.28
N GLN A 175 24.08 12.44 12.03
CA GLN A 175 23.74 11.44 13.05
C GLN A 175 22.77 12.01 14.11
N ASN A 176 22.63 13.34 14.13
CA ASN A 176 21.80 14.10 15.06
C ASN A 176 20.61 14.82 14.39
N ASP A 177 20.27 14.52 13.13
CA ASP A 177 19.07 15.10 12.51
C ASP A 177 17.81 14.35 12.97
N ALA A 178 17.05 14.97 13.88
CA ALA A 178 15.81 14.41 14.42
C ALA A 178 14.61 14.58 13.46
N ARG A 179 14.75 15.28 12.33
CA ARG A 179 13.65 15.46 11.38
C ARG A 179 13.24 14.14 10.72
N PRO A 180 11.95 13.99 10.37
CA PRO A 180 11.47 12.88 9.55
C PRO A 180 12.36 12.66 8.33
N CYS A 181 12.69 11.41 8.04
CA CYS A 181 13.58 11.07 6.94
C CYS A 181 13.04 11.53 5.58
N VAL A 182 11.71 11.54 5.42
CA VAL A 182 11.04 12.11 4.24
C VAL A 182 11.33 13.60 4.06
N GLN A 183 11.60 14.34 5.14
CA GLN A 183 11.92 15.77 5.11
C GLN A 183 13.42 16.04 4.98
N SER A 184 14.26 15.24 5.65
CA SER A 184 15.71 15.48 5.67
C SER A 184 16.44 14.89 4.46
N ALA A 185 16.05 13.70 3.99
CA ALA A 185 16.67 13.02 2.84
C ALA A 185 15.80 13.05 1.57
N GLY A 186 14.56 13.51 1.69
CA GLY A 186 13.56 13.48 0.62
C GLY A 186 12.87 12.12 0.50
N LYS A 187 11.63 12.13 -0.03
CA LYS A 187 10.73 10.97 -0.08
C LYS A 187 11.38 9.72 -0.70
N ALA A 188 12.03 9.86 -1.85
CA ALA A 188 12.61 8.70 -2.56
C ALA A 188 13.69 7.98 -1.74
N LYS A 189 14.52 8.75 -1.02
CA LYS A 189 15.59 8.18 -0.19
C LYS A 189 15.06 7.62 1.13
N SER A 190 14.05 8.29 1.69
CA SER A 190 13.33 7.76 2.85
C SER A 190 12.63 6.43 2.52
N ASP A 191 11.94 6.32 1.38
CA ASP A 191 11.27 5.09 0.95
C ASP A 191 12.28 3.95 0.76
N GLN A 192 13.47 4.25 0.22
CA GLN A 192 14.57 3.30 0.10
C GLN A 192 15.01 2.78 1.47
N TYR A 193 15.25 3.65 2.45
CA TYR A 193 15.63 3.23 3.81
C TYR A 193 14.53 2.45 4.52
N VAL A 194 13.27 2.83 4.34
CA VAL A 194 12.13 2.06 4.89
C VAL A 194 12.13 0.63 4.34
N SER A 195 12.26 0.46 3.02
CA SER A 195 12.28 -0.86 2.37
C SER A 195 13.44 -1.72 2.85
N GLN A 196 14.66 -1.16 2.89
CA GLN A 196 15.85 -1.85 3.39
C GLN A 196 15.71 -2.26 4.87
N CYS A 197 15.18 -1.36 5.71
CA CYS A 197 14.98 -1.58 7.13
C CYS A 197 14.01 -2.73 7.40
N ILE A 198 12.86 -2.77 6.71
CA ILE A 198 11.87 -3.84 6.87
C ILE A 198 12.45 -5.20 6.49
N GLN A 199 13.31 -5.25 5.46
CA GLN A 199 13.88 -6.50 4.97
C GLN A 199 14.86 -7.17 5.93
N VAL A 200 15.55 -6.39 6.77
CA VAL A 200 16.62 -6.92 7.66
C VAL A 200 16.29 -6.82 9.13
N SER A 201 15.21 -6.14 9.50
CA SER A 201 14.77 -6.04 10.89
C SER A 201 14.02 -7.31 11.33
N PRO A 202 14.48 -8.00 12.39
CA PRO A 202 13.73 -9.12 12.98
C PRO A 202 12.67 -8.67 14.00
N ALA A 203 12.57 -7.38 14.31
CA ALA A 203 11.63 -6.89 15.32
C ALA A 203 10.18 -6.90 14.80
N THR A 204 9.23 -7.25 15.68
CA THR A 204 7.79 -7.18 15.39
C THR A 204 7.27 -5.75 15.25
N HIS A 205 8.00 -4.76 15.78
CA HIS A 205 7.67 -3.33 15.72
C HIS A 205 8.93 -2.50 15.43
N PRO A 206 9.45 -2.53 14.20
CA PRO A 206 10.70 -1.88 13.90
C PRO A 206 10.55 -0.38 13.61
N PRO A 207 11.62 0.43 13.72
CA PRO A 207 11.57 1.86 13.46
C PRO A 207 11.50 2.21 11.96
N CYS A 208 11.14 1.26 11.08
CA CYS A 208 11.16 1.37 9.63
C CYS A 208 9.99 2.21 9.09
N ASN A 209 9.99 3.49 9.43
CA ASN A 209 8.98 4.45 9.02
C ASN A 209 9.67 5.75 8.58
N GLY A 210 9.32 6.26 7.40
CA GLY A 210 9.90 7.49 6.86
C GLY A 210 9.60 8.76 7.69
N GLN A 211 8.65 8.67 8.62
CA GLN A 211 8.39 9.71 9.61
C GLN A 211 9.41 9.73 10.77
N ASN A 212 10.16 8.64 10.96
CA ASN A 212 11.29 8.59 11.89
C ASN A 212 12.53 9.22 11.26
N ALA A 213 13.50 9.57 12.11
CA ALA A 213 14.80 10.05 11.65
C ALA A 213 15.51 9.00 10.78
N CYS A 214 16.22 9.44 9.73
CA CYS A 214 16.95 8.51 8.88
C CYS A 214 17.98 7.69 9.68
N SER A 215 18.61 8.28 10.71
CA SER A 215 19.58 7.60 11.57
C SER A 215 18.99 6.37 12.24
N MET A 216 17.77 6.45 12.79
CA MET A 216 17.12 5.29 13.42
C MET A 216 16.94 4.12 12.45
N MET A 217 16.51 4.40 11.22
CA MET A 217 16.36 3.37 10.19
C MET A 217 17.72 2.82 9.73
N ILE A 218 18.71 3.69 9.54
CA ILE A 218 20.07 3.30 9.12
C ILE A 218 20.72 2.40 10.19
N ASP A 219 20.55 2.70 11.47
CA ASP A 219 21.10 1.91 12.56
C ASP A 219 20.42 0.53 12.66
N GLU A 220 19.11 0.46 12.42
CA GLU A 220 18.40 -0.82 12.34
C GLU A 220 18.84 -1.64 11.12
N ILE A 221 19.05 -0.99 9.96
CA ILE A 221 19.59 -1.65 8.77
C ILE A 221 20.96 -2.25 9.07
N LYS A 222 21.85 -1.48 9.71
CA LYS A 222 23.19 -1.96 10.10
C LYS A 222 23.09 -3.16 11.03
N ARG A 223 22.28 -3.09 12.08
CA ARG A 223 22.08 -4.20 13.03
C ARG A 223 21.52 -5.45 12.35
N GLY A 224 20.49 -5.29 11.53
CA GLY A 224 19.87 -6.39 10.79
C GLY A 224 20.84 -7.06 9.82
N CYS A 225 21.56 -6.26 9.02
CA CYS A 225 22.60 -6.76 8.11
C CYS A 225 23.73 -7.48 8.86
N ALA A 226 24.13 -6.99 10.04
CA ALA A 226 25.14 -7.65 10.88
C ALA A 226 24.66 -9.00 11.42
N MET A 227 23.37 -9.13 11.77
CA MET A 227 22.80 -10.39 12.23
C MET A 227 22.63 -11.44 11.13
N ILE A 228 22.33 -11.01 9.90
CA ILE A 228 22.30 -11.92 8.74
C ILE A 228 23.72 -12.39 8.38
N GLY A 229 24.74 -11.55 8.63
CA GLY A 229 26.14 -11.93 8.45
C GLY A 229 26.47 -12.29 7.00
N SER A 230 27.05 -13.47 6.79
CA SER A 230 27.36 -14.00 5.45
C SER A 230 26.29 -14.93 4.90
N ASP A 231 25.21 -15.16 5.65
CA ASP A 231 24.16 -16.10 5.30
C ASP A 231 23.15 -15.45 4.36
N ASN A 232 23.56 -15.30 3.10
CA ASN A 232 22.76 -14.73 2.00
C ASN A 232 22.18 -13.33 2.32
N PRO A 233 23.02 -12.33 2.63
CA PRO A 233 22.54 -10.98 2.93
C PRO A 233 21.98 -10.30 1.68
N PRO A 234 20.95 -9.46 1.81
CA PRO A 234 20.53 -8.56 0.73
C PRO A 234 21.72 -7.75 0.20
N ALA A 235 21.77 -7.52 -1.12
CA ALA A 235 22.92 -6.89 -1.77
C ALA A 235 23.31 -5.52 -1.16
N PHE A 236 22.31 -4.75 -0.69
CA PHE A 236 22.55 -3.45 -0.07
C PHE A 236 23.30 -3.53 1.27
N CYS A 237 23.30 -4.67 1.96
CA CYS A 237 23.99 -4.82 3.25
C CYS A 237 25.50 -4.58 3.12
N SER A 238 26.08 -4.76 1.93
CA SER A 238 27.47 -4.41 1.65
C SER A 238 27.80 -2.93 1.89
N ALA A 239 26.83 -2.02 1.71
CA ALA A 239 27.00 -0.59 1.92
C ALA A 239 26.93 -0.17 3.40
N TYR A 240 26.57 -1.09 4.30
CA TYR A 240 26.37 -0.85 5.73
C TYR A 240 27.36 -1.61 6.62
N LYS A 241 28.32 -2.32 6.00
CA LYS A 241 29.47 -2.89 6.70
C LYS A 241 30.41 -1.74 7.08
N ASP A 242 30.79 -1.65 8.35
CA ASP A 242 31.81 -0.72 8.82
C ASP A 242 33.22 -1.19 8.36
#